data_AF-A0A8S0YTX9-F1
#
_entry.id   AF-A0A8S0YTX9-F1
#
_cell.length_a   1.000
_cell.length_b   1.000
_cell.length_c   1.000
_cell.angle_alpha   90.00
_cell.angle_beta   90.00
_cell.angle_gamma   90.00
#
_symmetry.space_group_name_H-M   'P 1'
#
loop_
_entity.id
_entity.type
_entity.pdbx_description
1 polymer ?
#
loop_
_entity_poly.entity_id
_entity_poly.type
_entity_poly.pdbx_seq_one_letter_code
_entity_poly.pdbx_strand_id
1 'polypeptide(L)'
;MFYDSYLYLVDGSYLPTVAPTGLKTDLGCWKYHFGAIEGMRQNGWTLWTVILIRLVAEEFNFKLSIMGQGDNQMLLIEFTETLPEEVTVNQVNQFISALEEKLSYIGPPLKIEETWISKDYLLYGKFPIKNRVALTTSWKKKL
;
A
#
# COMPACT_ATOMS: atom_id res chain seq x y z
N MET A 1 -17.23 -7.16 13.62
CA MET A 1 -17.25 -5.74 14.07
C MET A 1 -17.73 -4.83 12.95
N PHE A 2 -16.99 -4.61 11.86
CA PHE A 2 -17.44 -3.72 10.77
C PHE A 2 -18.71 -4.18 10.05
N TYR A 3 -18.84 -5.49 9.82
CA TYR A 3 -20.00 -6.07 9.14
C TYR A 3 -21.34 -5.73 9.85
N ASP A 4 -21.37 -5.83 11.18
CA ASP A 4 -22.59 -5.61 11.96
C ASP A 4 -22.81 -4.13 12.33
N SER A 5 -21.85 -3.25 12.04
CA SER A 5 -21.93 -1.83 12.34
C SER A 5 -22.72 -1.07 11.26
N TYR A 6 -23.34 0.04 11.67
CA TYR A 6 -23.83 1.04 10.74
C TYR A 6 -22.72 2.04 10.42
N LEU A 7 -22.53 2.33 9.14
CA LEU A 7 -21.68 3.39 8.65
C LEU A 7 -22.58 4.46 8.05
N TYR A 8 -22.28 5.74 8.31
CA TYR A 8 -23.04 6.84 7.76
C TYR A 8 -22.19 8.11 7.60
N LEU A 9 -22.65 9.02 6.75
CA LEU A 9 -21.98 10.29 6.48
C LEU A 9 -22.21 11.29 7.61
N VAL A 10 -21.13 11.91 8.10
CA VAL A 10 -21.13 12.88 9.23
C VAL A 10 -20.65 14.27 8.76
N ASP A 11 -20.77 14.57 7.48
CA ASP A 11 -20.35 15.86 6.91
C ASP A 11 -21.41 16.98 7.07
N GLY A 12 -22.54 16.68 7.71
CA GLY A 12 -23.66 17.60 7.89
C GLY A 12 -24.63 17.64 6.71
N SER A 13 -24.35 16.94 5.61
CA SER A 13 -25.28 16.79 4.47
C SER A 13 -26.35 15.71 4.70
N TYR A 14 -26.13 14.84 5.69
CA TYR A 14 -26.96 13.67 5.94
C TYR A 14 -27.29 13.53 7.43
N LEU A 15 -28.56 13.23 7.73
CA LEU A 15 -29.04 12.88 9.06
C LEU A 15 -29.68 11.48 8.99
N PRO A 16 -29.13 10.46 9.68
CA PRO A 16 -29.68 9.12 9.65
C PRO A 16 -31.13 9.07 10.14
N THR A 17 -31.97 8.30 9.45
CA THR A 17 -33.35 8.04 9.92
C THR A 17 -33.37 6.86 10.87
N VAL A 18 -33.93 7.05 12.07
CA VAL A 18 -34.10 5.97 13.06
C VAL A 18 -35.27 5.06 12.65
N ALA A 19 -35.03 3.76 12.67
CA ALA A 19 -36.01 2.71 12.46
C ALA A 19 -36.12 1.83 13.73
N PRO A 20 -37.17 1.01 13.89
CA PRO A 20 -37.38 0.21 15.10
C PRO A 20 -36.21 -0.72 15.47
N THR A 21 -35.41 -1.13 14.48
CA THR A 21 -34.30 -2.10 14.64
C THR A 21 -32.92 -1.48 14.47
N GLY A 22 -32.81 -0.15 14.35
CA GLY A 22 -31.53 0.54 14.16
C GLY A 22 -31.64 1.76 13.23
N LEU A 23 -30.64 1.96 12.37
CA LEU A 23 -30.70 3.00 11.34
C LEU A 23 -31.26 2.44 10.05
N LYS A 24 -32.07 3.25 9.35
CA LYS A 24 -32.53 2.93 8.00
C LYS A 24 -31.33 2.97 7.04
N THR A 25 -31.11 1.89 6.31
CA THR A 25 -30.07 1.86 5.28
C THR A 25 -30.56 2.55 4.01
N ASP A 26 -29.78 3.49 3.50
CA ASP A 26 -30.00 4.26 2.28
C ASP A 26 -28.65 4.72 1.69
N LEU A 27 -28.63 5.75 0.84
CA LEU A 27 -27.41 6.24 0.21
C LEU A 27 -26.37 6.79 1.22
N GLY A 28 -26.83 7.38 2.33
CA GLY A 28 -25.98 8.01 3.33
C GLY A 28 -25.72 7.15 4.56
N CYS A 29 -26.39 6.00 4.69
CA CYS A 29 -26.18 5.03 5.77
C CYS A 29 -26.27 3.58 5.28
N TRP A 30 -25.28 2.74 5.60
CA TRP A 30 -25.30 1.32 5.23
C TRP A 30 -24.83 0.42 6.37
N LYS A 31 -25.08 -0.89 6.18
CA LYS A 31 -24.66 -1.98 7.06
C LYS A 31 -23.98 -3.06 6.21
N TYR A 32 -23.38 -4.07 6.84
CA TYR A 32 -22.75 -5.21 6.16
C TYR A 32 -21.50 -4.81 5.37
N HIS A 33 -20.71 -3.89 5.94
CA HIS A 33 -19.43 -3.48 5.37
C HIS A 33 -18.39 -4.60 5.51
N PHE A 34 -18.00 -5.21 4.40
CA PHE A 34 -16.99 -6.27 4.35
C PHE A 34 -15.55 -5.74 4.39
N GLY A 35 -15.35 -4.44 4.17
CA GLY A 35 -14.02 -3.81 4.12
C GLY A 35 -13.51 -3.29 5.47
N ALA A 36 -12.30 -2.76 5.43
CA ALA A 36 -11.73 -1.95 6.51
C ALA A 36 -12.12 -0.47 6.35
N ILE A 37 -11.73 0.35 7.33
CA ILE A 37 -11.83 1.81 7.31
C ILE A 37 -10.43 2.38 7.42
N GLU A 38 -10.15 3.43 6.65
CA GLU A 38 -8.85 4.10 6.64
C GLU A 38 -8.44 4.52 8.07
N GLY A 39 -7.17 4.34 8.41
CA GLY A 39 -6.63 4.60 9.75
C GLY A 39 -6.91 3.51 10.79
N MET A 40 -7.85 2.59 10.56
CA MET A 40 -8.08 1.47 11.48
C MET A 40 -7.18 0.28 11.17
N ARG A 41 -6.57 -0.32 12.21
CA ARG A 41 -5.68 -1.49 12.11
C ARG A 41 -4.51 -1.32 11.12
N GLN A 42 -4.10 -0.08 10.84
CA GLN A 42 -3.06 0.23 9.85
C GLN A 42 -1.78 -0.57 10.08
N ASN A 43 -1.28 -0.65 11.32
CA ASN A 43 -0.10 -1.46 11.65
C ASN A 43 -0.29 -2.95 11.36
N GLY A 44 -1.48 -3.49 11.59
CA GLY A 44 -1.78 -4.90 11.30
C GLY A 44 -1.78 -5.19 9.80
N TRP A 45 -2.41 -4.31 9.01
CA TRP A 45 -2.39 -4.41 7.55
C TRP A 45 -0.98 -4.24 6.97
N THR A 46 -0.20 -3.29 7.49
CA THR A 46 1.20 -3.10 7.09
C THR A 46 2.05 -4.33 7.46
N LEU A 47 1.88 -4.89 8.66
CA LEU A 47 2.61 -6.10 9.04
C LEU A 47 2.28 -7.28 8.11
N TRP A 48 1.00 -7.48 7.81
CA TRP A 48 0.55 -8.55 6.91
C TRP A 48 1.17 -8.43 5.51
N THR A 49 1.11 -7.24 4.92
CA THR A 49 1.70 -6.98 3.59
C THR A 49 3.23 -7.11 3.60
N VAL A 50 3.92 -6.64 4.64
CA VAL A 50 5.37 -6.84 4.80
C VAL A 50 5.74 -8.32 4.85
N ILE A 51 4.97 -9.14 5.57
CA ILE A 51 5.21 -10.59 5.65
C ILE A 51 5.04 -11.22 4.27
N LEU A 52 3.97 -10.89 3.54
CA LEU A 52 3.71 -11.44 2.22
C LEU A 52 4.82 -11.08 1.23
N ILE A 53 5.24 -9.82 1.21
CA ILE A 53 6.33 -9.35 0.34
C ILE A 53 7.62 -10.11 0.65
N ARG A 54 7.94 -10.30 1.93
CA ARG A 54 9.12 -11.08 2.34
C ARG A 54 9.03 -12.54 1.91
N LEU A 55 7.86 -13.16 2.07
CA LEU A 55 7.63 -14.55 1.65
C LEU A 55 7.88 -14.71 0.15
N VAL A 56 7.38 -13.81 -0.69
CA VAL A 56 7.64 -13.85 -2.14
C VAL A 56 9.12 -13.64 -2.44
N ALA A 57 9.79 -12.75 -1.71
CA ALA A 57 11.19 -12.46 -1.91
C ALA A 57 12.14 -13.64 -1.59
N GLU A 58 11.71 -14.61 -0.78
CA GLU A 58 12.50 -15.82 -0.49
C GLU A 58 12.73 -16.69 -1.75
N GLU A 59 11.91 -16.53 -2.78
CA GLU A 59 12.05 -17.23 -4.07
C GLU A 59 13.13 -16.60 -4.97
N PHE A 60 13.71 -15.45 -4.58
CA PHE A 60 14.63 -14.66 -5.40
C PHE A 60 15.99 -14.48 -4.74
N ASN A 61 17.03 -14.35 -5.57
CA ASN A 61 18.42 -14.19 -5.10
C ASN A 61 18.83 -12.71 -4.97
N PHE A 62 18.20 -11.98 -4.07
CA PHE A 62 18.57 -10.60 -3.72
C PHE A 62 18.32 -10.33 -2.23
N LYS A 63 18.90 -9.25 -1.70
CA LYS A 63 18.57 -8.74 -0.37
C LYS A 63 17.43 -7.73 -0.48
N LEU A 64 16.43 -7.86 0.39
CA LEU A 64 15.28 -6.98 0.44
C LEU A 64 15.21 -6.20 1.76
N SER A 65 15.18 -4.88 1.66
CA SER A 65 14.83 -3.96 2.74
C SER A 65 13.50 -3.28 2.44
N ILE A 66 12.62 -3.19 3.44
CA ILE A 66 11.27 -2.65 3.27
C ILE A 66 11.10 -1.48 4.22
N MET A 67 10.60 -0.37 3.69
CA MET A 67 10.13 0.78 4.45
C MET A 67 8.68 1.04 4.05
N GLY A 68 7.78 1.24 5.01
CA GLY A 68 6.38 1.43 4.69
C GLY A 68 5.62 2.15 5.79
N GLN A 69 4.62 2.92 5.37
CA GLN A 69 3.68 3.58 6.26
C GLN A 69 2.26 3.34 5.72
N GLY A 70 1.58 2.30 6.20
CA GLY A 70 0.26 1.94 5.70
C GLY A 70 0.32 1.35 4.29
N ASP A 71 -0.36 2.05 3.37
CA ASP A 71 -0.51 1.74 1.94
C ASP A 71 0.71 2.12 1.10
N ASN A 72 1.51 3.09 1.55
CA ASN A 72 2.70 3.54 0.85
C ASN A 72 3.93 2.74 1.32
N GLN A 73 4.36 1.79 0.50
CA GLN A 73 5.50 0.90 0.78
C GLN A 73 6.58 1.06 -0.28
N MET A 74 7.83 0.99 0.18
CA MET A 74 9.05 1.19 -0.60
C MET A 74 9.94 -0.02 -0.39
N LEU A 75 10.36 -0.62 -1.49
CA LEU A 75 11.19 -1.82 -1.54
C LEU A 75 12.57 -1.44 -2.05
N LEU A 76 13.60 -1.70 -1.25
CA LEU A 76 14.99 -1.58 -1.66
C LEU A 76 15.54 -2.98 -1.92
N ILE A 77 15.85 -3.23 -3.19
CA ILE A 77 16.38 -4.51 -3.68
C ILE A 77 17.87 -4.33 -3.95
N GLU A 78 18.69 -5.14 -3.30
CA GLU A 78 20.15 -5.14 -3.44
C GLU A 78 20.62 -6.49 -3.98
N PHE A 79 21.26 -6.46 -5.15
CA PHE A 79 21.90 -7.64 -5.74
C PHE A 79 23.32 -7.80 -5.17
N THR A 80 23.65 -9.00 -4.71
CA THR A 80 24.96 -9.30 -4.11
C THR A 80 26.09 -9.37 -5.13
N GLU A 81 25.75 -9.70 -6.38
CA GLU A 81 26.69 -9.79 -7.49
C GLU A 81 26.48 -8.62 -8.46
N THR A 82 27.57 -8.20 -9.11
CA THR A 82 27.50 -7.20 -10.19
C THR A 82 26.87 -7.86 -11.42
N LEU A 83 25.55 -7.83 -11.48
CA LEU A 83 24.77 -8.32 -12.62
C LEU A 83 24.58 -7.21 -13.67
N PRO A 84 24.45 -7.57 -14.97
CA PRO A 84 24.05 -6.63 -16.00
C PRO A 84 22.69 -5.99 -15.66
N GLU A 85 22.51 -4.71 -16.01
CA GLU A 85 21.28 -3.96 -15.72
C GLU A 85 20.03 -4.63 -16.29
N GLU A 86 20.12 -5.22 -17.48
CA GLU A 86 19.02 -5.96 -18.09
C GLU A 86 18.57 -7.17 -17.25
N VAL A 87 19.53 -7.87 -16.63
CA VAL A 87 19.26 -9.03 -15.79
C VAL A 87 18.60 -8.61 -14.48
N THR A 88 19.08 -7.54 -13.85
CA THR A 88 18.50 -7.03 -12.59
C THR A 88 17.10 -6.51 -12.81
N VAL A 89 16.86 -5.73 -13.86
CA VAL A 89 15.52 -5.24 -14.22
C VAL A 89 14.56 -6.40 -14.49
N ASN A 90 15.00 -7.42 -15.23
CA ASN A 90 14.17 -8.60 -15.49
C ASN A 90 13.82 -9.35 -14.19
N GLN A 91 14.78 -9.55 -13.28
CA GLN A 91 14.52 -10.19 -11.98
C GLN A 91 13.54 -9.37 -11.11
N VAL A 92 13.65 -8.04 -11.11
CA VAL A 92 12.69 -7.17 -10.41
C VAL A 92 11.29 -7.30 -11.00
N ASN A 93 11.18 -7.32 -12.34
CA ASN A 93 9.87 -7.49 -13.00
C ASN A 93 9.26 -8.86 -12.68
N GLN A 94 10.05 -9.93 -12.69
CA GLN A 94 9.61 -11.27 -12.28
C GLN A 94 9.13 -11.29 -10.82
N PHE A 95 9.83 -10.61 -9.92
CA PHE A 95 9.42 -10.45 -8.53
C PHE A 95 8.09 -9.71 -8.39
N ILE A 96 7.90 -8.61 -9.13
CA ILE A 96 6.62 -7.87 -9.11
C ILE A 96 5.47 -8.73 -9.64
N SER A 97 5.68 -9.48 -10.73
CA SER A 97 4.66 -10.39 -11.26
C SER A 97 4.30 -11.50 -10.28
N ALA A 98 5.29 -12.09 -9.60
CA ALA A 98 5.05 -13.09 -8.56
C ALA A 98 4.28 -12.49 -7.36
N LEU A 99 4.60 -11.24 -6.98
CA LEU A 99 3.91 -10.53 -5.92
C LEU A 99 2.45 -10.23 -6.28
N GLU A 100 2.21 -9.77 -7.51
CA GLU A 100 0.86 -9.55 -8.06
C GLU A 100 0.04 -10.84 -8.05
N GLU A 101 0.61 -11.94 -8.54
CA GLU A 101 -0.03 -13.26 -8.53
C GLU A 101 -0.43 -13.67 -7.10
N LYS A 102 0.50 -13.58 -6.13
CA LYS A 102 0.21 -13.94 -4.74
C LYS A 102 -0.83 -13.04 -4.09
N LEU A 103 -0.77 -11.73 -4.35
CA LEU A 103 -1.77 -10.78 -3.88
C LEU A 103 -3.14 -11.01 -4.50
N SER A 104 -3.23 -11.55 -5.72
CA SER A 104 -4.52 -11.84 -6.36
C SER A 104 -5.36 -12.88 -5.60
N TYR A 105 -4.73 -13.79 -4.86
CA TYR A 105 -5.42 -14.83 -4.09
C TYR A 105 -5.93 -14.34 -2.72
N ILE A 106 -5.29 -13.32 -2.15
CA ILE A 106 -5.52 -12.88 -0.75
C ILE A 106 -6.17 -11.49 -0.70
N GLY A 107 -5.87 -10.65 -1.68
CA GLY A 107 -6.21 -9.23 -1.73
C GLY A 107 -5.36 -8.37 -0.78
N PRO A 108 -5.41 -7.03 -0.92
CA PRO A 108 -5.86 -6.28 -2.10
C PRO A 108 -4.91 -6.49 -3.30
N PRO A 109 -5.40 -6.38 -4.54
CA PRO A 109 -4.56 -6.52 -5.72
C PRO A 109 -3.48 -5.42 -5.75
N LEU A 110 -2.29 -5.78 -6.25
CA LEU A 110 -1.25 -4.80 -6.52
C LEU A 110 -1.69 -3.93 -7.69
N LYS A 111 -1.67 -2.61 -7.52
CA LYS A 111 -1.91 -1.67 -8.60
C LYS A 111 -0.61 -1.40 -9.34
N ILE A 112 -0.40 -2.09 -10.45
CA ILE A 112 0.82 -1.96 -11.26
C ILE A 112 0.96 -0.53 -11.78
N GLU A 113 -0.15 0.13 -12.13
CA GLU A 113 -0.19 1.52 -12.60
C GLU A 113 0.26 2.55 -11.56
N GLU A 114 0.20 2.23 -10.27
CA GLU A 114 0.70 3.06 -9.17
C GLU A 114 2.09 2.62 -8.68
N THR A 115 2.59 1.49 -9.19
CA THR A 115 3.88 0.91 -8.81
C THR A 115 4.95 1.33 -9.81
N TRP A 116 6.09 1.84 -9.32
CA TRP A 116 7.19 2.29 -10.16
C TRP A 116 8.53 1.73 -9.65
N ILE A 117 9.45 1.55 -10.58
CA ILE A 117 10.81 1.06 -10.31
C ILE A 117 11.80 2.16 -10.70
N SER A 118 12.83 2.36 -9.88
CA SER A 118 13.98 3.19 -10.23
C SER A 118 15.24 2.66 -9.59
N LYS A 119 16.38 2.89 -10.26
CA LYS A 119 17.71 2.54 -9.77
C LYS A 119 18.35 3.62 -8.91
N ASP A 120 18.03 4.88 -9.19
CA ASP A 120 18.71 6.04 -8.60
C ASP A 120 17.76 7.00 -7.88
N TYR A 121 16.44 6.76 -7.95
CA TYR A 121 15.43 7.60 -7.34
C TYR A 121 14.61 6.83 -6.30
N LEU A 122 14.45 7.42 -5.12
CA LEU A 122 13.64 6.90 -4.03
C LEU A 122 12.68 8.00 -3.57
N LEU A 123 11.44 7.64 -3.27
CA LEU A 123 10.46 8.55 -2.68
C LEU A 123 9.83 7.87 -1.48
N TYR A 124 10.09 8.41 -0.29
CA TYR A 124 9.50 7.92 0.95
C TYR A 124 8.94 9.09 1.75
N GLY A 125 7.69 9.02 2.21
CA GLY A 125 7.09 10.09 3.03
C GLY A 125 7.10 11.47 2.37
N LYS A 126 6.91 11.54 1.04
CA LYS A 126 7.02 12.77 0.22
C LYS A 126 8.43 13.40 0.20
N PHE A 127 9.45 12.64 0.60
CA PHE A 127 10.85 13.05 0.60
C PHE A 127 11.61 12.37 -0.56
N PRO A 128 11.93 13.11 -1.63
CA PRO A 128 12.66 12.58 -2.77
C PRO A 128 14.16 12.47 -2.50
N ILE A 129 14.76 11.34 -2.86
CA ILE A 129 16.20 11.08 -2.82
C ILE A 129 16.63 10.67 -4.22
N LYS A 130 17.64 11.32 -4.78
CA LYS A 130 18.23 10.96 -6.08
C LYS A 130 19.73 10.77 -5.95
N ASN A 131 20.30 9.70 -6.48
CA ASN A 131 21.73 9.38 -6.40
C ASN A 131 22.27 9.48 -4.96
N ARG A 132 21.48 9.00 -3.98
CA ARG A 132 21.79 9.06 -2.54
C ARG A 132 21.83 10.48 -1.94
N VAL A 133 21.39 11.50 -2.68
CA VAL A 133 21.27 12.87 -2.21
C VAL A 133 19.80 13.24 -2.03
N ALA A 134 19.47 13.79 -0.86
CA ALA A 134 18.15 14.34 -0.59
C ALA A 134 17.87 15.55 -1.50
N LEU A 135 16.75 15.54 -2.21
CA LEU A 135 16.33 16.68 -3.02
C LEU A 135 15.50 17.66 -2.17
N THR A 136 15.61 18.95 -2.48
CA THR A 136 14.89 20.00 -1.75
C THR A 136 13.39 20.01 -2.09
N THR A 137 12.55 20.20 -1.07
CA THR A 137 11.10 20.39 -1.22
C THR A 137 10.67 21.78 -0.73
N SER A 138 11.57 22.76 -0.81
CA SER A 138 11.40 24.11 -0.23
C SER A 138 10.13 24.84 -0.68
N TRP A 139 9.65 24.56 -1.89
CA TRP A 139 8.41 25.15 -2.42
C TRP A 139 7.16 24.76 -1.61
N LYS A 140 7.13 23.57 -0.99
CA LYS A 140 6.04 23.16 -0.10
C LYS A 140 6.01 23.92 1.23
N LYS A 141 7.10 24.61 1.59
CA LYS A 141 7.22 25.37 2.85
C LYS A 141 6.96 26.87 2.67
N LYS A 142 6.79 27.34 1.43
CA LYS A 142 6.60 28.76 1.07
C LYS A 142 5.13 29.14 0.83
N LEU A 143 4.23 28.16 0.83
CA LEU A 143 2.78 28.30 0.86
C LEU A 143 2.28 27.93 2.25
#